data_AF-A0A1S9ZV55-F1
#
_entry.id   AF-A0A1S9ZV55-F1
#
_cell.length_a   1.000
_cell.length_b   1.000
_cell.length_c   1.000
_cell.angle_alpha   90.00
_cell.angle_beta   90.00
_cell.angle_gamma   90.00
#
_symmetry.space_group_name_H-M   'P 1'
#
loop_
_entity.id
_entity.type
_entity.pdbx_description
1 polymer ?
#
loop_
_entity_poly.entity_id
_entity_poly.type
_entity_poly.pdbx_seq_one_letter_code
_entity_poly.pdbx_strand_id
1 'polypeptide(L)'
;MIYDDKYYNCLHYAVDKYQAITGIGMDLYVSELMTDKDNRKINPAKLSQFTPLDTPVSPCFAVMRGATVHAGVYHDGLIHHLTESGEQAIPPHIAQLQHGSIKYYAFYPT
;
A
#
# COMPACT_ATOMS: atom_id res chain seq x y z
N MET A 1 -10.85 -4.90 10.80
CA MET A 1 -10.57 -3.45 10.95
C MET A 1 -11.44 -2.71 9.94
N ILE A 2 -12.13 -1.65 10.34
CA ILE A 2 -12.99 -0.83 9.47
C ILE A 2 -12.14 0.34 8.96
N TYR A 3 -12.21 0.64 7.66
CA TYR A 3 -11.53 1.79 7.05
C TYR A 3 -12.09 3.10 7.61
N ASP A 4 -11.22 3.97 8.11
CA ASP A 4 -11.56 5.31 8.61
C ASP A 4 -10.54 6.30 8.03
N ASP A 5 -10.93 7.11 7.04
CA ASP A 5 -10.03 8.05 6.38
C ASP A 5 -9.46 9.12 7.33
N LYS A 6 -10.10 9.34 8.47
CA LYS A 6 -9.74 10.31 9.50
C LYS A 6 -8.79 9.75 10.55
N TYR A 7 -8.63 8.43 10.68
CA TYR A 7 -7.74 7.80 11.69
C TYR A 7 -6.92 6.60 11.18
N TYR A 8 -7.44 5.80 10.25
CA TYR A 8 -6.80 4.58 9.74
C TYR A 8 -7.23 4.25 8.30
N ASN A 9 -6.36 4.52 7.34
CA ASN A 9 -6.64 4.33 5.91
C ASN A 9 -5.83 3.18 5.29
N CYS A 10 -5.99 2.97 3.99
CA CYS A 10 -5.32 1.89 3.23
C CYS A 10 -3.79 1.91 3.33
N LEU A 11 -3.17 3.08 3.54
CA LEU A 11 -1.72 3.18 3.72
C LEU A 11 -1.28 2.68 5.10
N HIS A 12 -2.02 3.04 6.16
CA HIS A 12 -1.75 2.53 7.51
C HIS A 12 -1.86 1.01 7.53
N TYR A 13 -2.94 0.49 6.94
CA TYR A 13 -3.11 -0.94 6.76
C TYR A 13 -1.95 -1.59 6.00
N ALA A 14 -1.50 -1.01 4.89
CA ALA A 14 -0.41 -1.58 4.11
C ALA A 14 0.90 -1.63 4.91
N VAL A 15 1.18 -0.63 5.74
CA VAL A 15 2.35 -0.63 6.63
C VAL A 15 2.24 -1.68 7.73
N ASP A 16 1.11 -1.74 8.43
CA ASP A 16 0.88 -2.74 9.48
C ASP A 16 0.95 -4.16 8.91
N LYS A 17 0.36 -4.37 7.72
CA LYS A 17 0.37 -5.67 7.05
C LYS A 17 1.78 -6.07 6.65
N TYR A 18 2.57 -5.13 6.12
CA TYR A 18 3.96 -5.40 5.75
C TYR A 18 4.80 -5.75 6.98
N GLN A 19 4.64 -5.02 8.08
CA GLN A 19 5.33 -5.31 9.34
C GLN A 19 4.91 -6.68 9.90
N ALA A 20 3.62 -7.02 9.84
CA ALA A 20 3.13 -8.32 10.29
C ALA A 20 3.73 -9.48 9.47
N ILE A 21 4.00 -9.27 8.18
CA ILE A 21 4.59 -10.28 7.29
C ILE A 21 6.12 -10.37 7.44
N THR A 22 6.81 -9.23 7.53
CA THR A 22 8.28 -9.16 7.46
C THR A 22 8.98 -8.99 8.80
N GLY A 23 8.26 -8.53 9.82
CA GLY A 23 8.83 -8.03 11.07
C GLY A 23 9.44 -6.62 10.96
N ILE A 24 9.44 -5.99 9.78
CA ILE A 24 10.07 -4.68 9.54
C ILE A 24 9.05 -3.56 9.73
N GLY A 25 9.32 -2.65 10.67
CA GLY A 25 8.50 -1.45 10.88
C GLY A 25 8.75 -0.41 9.78
N MET A 26 7.66 0.14 9.22
CA MET A 26 7.70 1.25 8.24
C MET A 26 6.85 2.44 8.70
N ASP A 27 6.55 2.52 9.99
CA ASP A 27 5.68 3.51 10.64
C ASP A 27 6.14 4.95 10.40
N LEU A 28 7.44 5.20 10.38
CA LEU A 28 8.00 6.52 10.06
C LEU A 28 7.66 6.98 8.64
N TYR A 29 7.53 6.05 7.69
CA TYR A 29 7.29 6.34 6.27
C TYR A 29 5.81 6.55 5.93
N VAL A 30 4.88 6.13 6.79
CA VAL A 30 3.44 6.40 6.62
C VAL A 30 3.19 7.90 6.50
N SER A 31 3.78 8.67 7.42
CA SER A 31 3.63 10.13 7.46
C SER A 31 4.24 10.82 6.24
N GLU A 32 5.35 10.27 5.72
CA GLU A 32 6.03 10.76 4.53
C GLU A 32 5.24 10.45 3.27
N LEU A 33 4.52 9.33 3.20
CA LEU A 33 3.77 8.94 2.01
C LEU A 33 2.42 9.64 1.87
N MET A 34 2.06 10.57 2.76
CA MET A 34 0.80 11.31 2.72
C MET A 34 0.96 12.70 2.09
N THR A 35 -0.07 13.20 1.41
CA THR A 35 -0.08 14.54 0.81
C THR A 35 0.04 15.61 1.88
N ASP A 36 -0.81 15.55 2.90
CA ASP A 36 -0.82 16.43 4.08
C ASP A 36 -1.66 15.81 5.22
N LYS A 37 -1.63 16.41 6.42
CA LYS A 37 -2.33 15.90 7.61
C LYS A 37 -3.86 15.89 7.50
N ASP A 38 -4.43 16.73 6.64
CA ASP A 38 -5.87 16.98 6.53
C ASP A 38 -6.51 16.20 5.37
N ASN A 39 -5.78 15.96 4.30
CA ASN A 39 -6.23 15.28 3.09
C ASN A 39 -5.71 13.86 2.96
N ARG A 40 -4.70 13.45 3.75
CA ARG A 40 -4.26 12.07 4.02
C ARG A 40 -4.21 11.10 2.83
N LYS A 41 -4.12 11.62 1.62
CA LYS A 41 -4.04 10.87 0.37
C LYS A 41 -2.62 10.40 0.20
N ILE A 42 -2.46 9.25 -0.41
CA ILE A 42 -1.13 8.75 -0.76
C ILE A 42 -0.53 9.72 -1.78
N ASN A 43 0.66 10.24 -1.47
CA ASN A 43 1.49 11.00 -2.37
C ASN A 43 2.58 10.08 -2.92
N PRO A 44 2.41 9.51 -4.13
CA PRO A 44 3.37 8.57 -4.67
C PRO A 44 4.72 9.22 -5.02
N ALA A 45 4.81 10.55 -5.08
CA ALA A 45 6.06 11.25 -5.31
C ALA A 45 7.03 11.16 -4.11
N LYS A 46 6.50 10.84 -2.92
CA LYS A 46 7.28 10.67 -1.69
C LYS A 46 7.73 9.22 -1.45
N LEU A 47 7.49 8.32 -2.41
CA LEU A 47 8.03 6.95 -2.45
C LEU A 47 9.52 6.92 -2.84
N SER A 48 10.26 8.03 -2.77
CA SER A 48 11.67 8.07 -3.19
C SER A 48 12.59 7.16 -2.38
N GLN A 49 12.18 6.78 -1.16
CA GLN A 49 12.89 5.80 -0.32
C GLN A 49 12.57 4.35 -0.70
N PHE A 50 11.56 4.14 -1.55
CA PHE A 50 11.18 2.82 -2.02
C PHE A 50 11.74 2.57 -3.41
N THR A 51 12.27 1.37 -3.63
CA THR A 51 12.82 0.99 -4.94
C THR A 51 11.69 0.47 -5.82
N PRO A 52 11.39 1.08 -6.97
CA PRO A 52 10.36 0.58 -7.88
C PRO A 52 10.76 -0.80 -8.42
N LEU A 53 9.77 -1.66 -8.62
CA LEU A 53 9.95 -3.01 -9.14
C LEU A 53 9.18 -3.18 -10.45
N ASP A 54 9.86 -3.73 -11.47
CA ASP A 54 9.22 -4.10 -12.75
C ASP A 54 8.35 -5.37 -12.60
N THR A 55 8.75 -6.26 -11.69
CA THR A 55 8.02 -7.48 -11.35
C THR A 55 7.82 -7.56 -9.84
N PRO A 56 6.63 -7.95 -9.36
CA PRO A 56 6.37 -8.01 -7.92
C PRO A 56 7.18 -9.13 -7.27
N VAL A 57 7.78 -8.84 -6.11
CA VAL A 57 8.51 -9.78 -5.25
C VAL A 57 7.76 -9.90 -3.93
N SER A 58 7.52 -11.11 -3.44
CA SER A 58 6.83 -11.32 -2.15
C SER A 58 7.82 -11.14 -0.98
N PRO A 59 7.51 -10.32 0.05
CA PRO A 59 6.48 -9.29 0.11
C PRO A 59 6.98 -7.93 -0.40
N CYS A 60 6.12 -7.17 -1.11
CA CYS A 60 6.43 -5.82 -1.54
C CYS A 60 5.22 -4.88 -1.45
N PHE A 61 5.46 -3.57 -1.47
CA PHE A 61 4.38 -2.58 -1.45
C PHE A 61 3.71 -2.53 -2.82
N ALA A 62 2.37 -2.43 -2.84
CA ALA A 62 1.58 -2.30 -4.05
C ALA A 62 0.79 -0.98 -4.00
N VAL A 63 1.05 -0.09 -4.96
CA VAL A 63 0.33 1.18 -5.12
C VAL A 63 -0.56 1.09 -6.34
N MET A 64 -1.85 1.19 -6.09
CA MET A 64 -2.91 1.10 -7.09
C MET A 64 -3.40 2.50 -7.45
N ARG A 65 -3.47 2.83 -8.74
CA ARG A 65 -3.82 4.18 -9.21
C ARG A 65 -4.99 4.13 -10.19
N GLY A 66 -6.20 4.37 -9.66
CA GLY A 66 -7.45 4.48 -10.41
C GLY A 66 -8.11 5.84 -10.19
N ALA A 67 -9.42 5.84 -9.93
CA ALA A 67 -10.15 7.06 -9.55
C ALA A 67 -9.59 7.70 -8.26
N THR A 68 -9.10 6.86 -7.34
CA THR A 68 -8.35 7.27 -6.15
C THR A 68 -7.05 6.45 -6.07
N VAL A 69 -6.04 7.01 -5.40
CA VAL A 69 -4.81 6.28 -5.09
C VAL A 69 -5.06 5.39 -3.89
N HIS A 70 -4.71 4.11 -4.01
CA HIS A 70 -4.89 3.09 -3.00
C HIS A 70 -3.58 2.35 -2.76
N ALA A 71 -3.41 1.75 -1.58
CA ALA A 71 -2.23 0.96 -1.24
C ALA A 71 -2.58 -0.37 -0.59
N GLY A 72 -1.66 -1.31 -0.76
CA GLY A 72 -1.67 -2.62 -0.16
C GLY A 72 -0.28 -3.24 -0.15
N VAL A 73 -0.22 -4.51 0.22
CA VAL A 73 1.00 -5.33 0.20
C VAL A 73 0.78 -6.51 -0.73
N TYR A 74 1.66 -6.66 -1.71
CA TYR A 74 1.74 -7.89 -2.48
C TYR A 74 2.48 -8.95 -1.66
N HIS A 75 1.83 -10.09 -1.42
CA HIS A 75 2.38 -11.23 -0.71
C HIS A 75 1.74 -12.51 -1.26
N ASP A 76 2.57 -13.51 -1.54
CA ASP A 76 2.17 -14.86 -1.97
C ASP A 76 1.16 -14.88 -3.13
N GLY A 77 1.40 -14.03 -4.13
CA GLY A 77 0.56 -13.96 -5.33
C GLY A 77 -0.69 -13.08 -5.19
N LEU A 78 -0.93 -12.50 -4.02
CA LEU A 78 -2.12 -11.70 -3.72
C LEU A 78 -1.74 -10.28 -3.27
N ILE A 79 -2.62 -9.33 -3.53
CA ILE A 79 -2.54 -7.97 -2.99
C ILE A 79 -3.50 -7.90 -1.81
N HIS A 80 -2.94 -7.73 -0.62
CA HIS A 80 -3.65 -7.47 0.62
C HIS A 80 -3.87 -5.97 0.75
N HIS A 81 -5.12 -5.52 0.83
CA HIS A 81 -5.47 -4.11 0.97
C HIS A 81 -6.74 -3.94 1.81
N LEU A 82 -6.98 -2.72 2.30
CA LEU A 82 -8.13 -2.41 3.14
C LEU A 82 -9.14 -1.57 2.37
N THR A 83 -10.35 -2.08 2.20
CA THR A 83 -11.49 -1.36 1.60
C THR A 83 -12.49 -0.93 2.68
N GLU A 84 -13.52 -0.19 2.28
CA GLU A 84 -14.66 0.13 3.16
C GLU A 84 -15.36 -1.14 3.71
N SER A 85 -15.29 -2.24 2.97
CA SER A 85 -15.86 -3.54 3.37
C SER A 85 -14.96 -4.33 4.32
N GLY A 86 -13.74 -3.85 4.58
CA GLY A 86 -12.73 -4.54 5.38
C GLY A 86 -11.52 -5.01 4.57
N GLU A 87 -10.73 -5.90 5.17
CA GLU A 87 -9.53 -6.47 4.52
C GLU A 87 -9.92 -7.36 3.34
N GLN A 88 -9.23 -7.19 2.23
CA GLN A 88 -9.34 -8.04 1.05
C GLN A 88 -7.95 -8.50 0.60
N ALA A 89 -7.90 -9.71 0.04
CA ALA A 89 -6.73 -10.27 -0.61
C ALA A 89 -7.13 -10.74 -2.00
N ILE A 90 -6.65 -10.04 -3.03
CA ILE A 90 -7.07 -10.29 -4.42
C ILE A 90 -5.88 -10.49 -5.35
N PRO A 91 -6.01 -11.31 -6.40
CA PRO A 91 -4.96 -11.43 -7.40
C PRO A 91 -4.65 -10.09 -8.10
N PRO A 92 -3.41 -9.83 -8.53
CA PRO A 92 -3.02 -8.62 -9.24
C PRO A 92 -3.90 -8.26 -10.45
N HIS A 93 -4.33 -9.26 -11.22
CA HIS A 93 -5.18 -9.01 -12.39
C HIS A 93 -6.57 -8.47 -12.00
N ILE A 94 -7.13 -8.90 -10.85
CA ILE A 94 -8.40 -8.36 -10.33
C ILE A 94 -8.19 -6.95 -9.80
N ALA A 95 -7.12 -6.72 -9.03
CA ALA A 95 -6.77 -5.39 -8.54
C ALA A 95 -6.56 -4.39 -9.69
N GLN A 96 -5.95 -4.83 -10.79
CA GLN A 96 -5.72 -4.00 -11.97
C GLN A 96 -7.03 -3.65 -12.68
N LEU A 97 -7.99 -4.57 -12.74
CA LEU A 97 -9.32 -4.28 -13.27
C LEU A 97 -10.07 -3.25 -12.41
N GLN A 98 -9.95 -3.34 -11.09
CA GLN A 98 -10.64 -2.45 -10.14
C GLN A 98 -10.00 -1.06 -10.04
N HIS A 99 -8.67 -0.98 -10.14
CA HIS A 99 -7.91 0.23 -9.87
C HIS A 99 -7.09 0.72 -11.07
N GLY A 100 -7.19 0.12 -12.26
CA GLY A 100 -6.55 0.57 -13.50
C GLY A 100 -5.07 0.20 -13.62
N SER A 101 -4.22 0.67 -12.71
CA SER A 101 -2.78 0.40 -12.75
C SER A 101 -2.20 0.08 -11.38
N ILE A 102 -1.16 -0.76 -11.36
CA ILE A 102 -0.46 -1.18 -10.14
C ILE A 102 1.03 -0.92 -10.33
N LYS A 103 1.67 -0.32 -9.32
CA LYS A 103 3.12 -0.19 -9.23
C LYS A 103 3.61 -0.88 -7.97
N TYR A 104 4.70 -1.61 -8.09
CA TYR A 104 5.31 -2.35 -6.99
C TYR A 104 6.58 -1.69 -6.51
N TYR A 105 6.86 -1.84 -5.23
CA TYR A 105 7.95 -1.16 -4.55
C TYR A 105 8.57 -2.06 -3.48
N ALA A 106 9.89 -2.26 -3.53
CA ALA A 106 10.65 -2.85 -2.45
C ALA A 106 11.01 -1.81 -1.41
N PHE A 107 11.02 -2.24 -0.14
CA PHE A 107 11.53 -1.46 0.98
C PHE A 107 12.81 -2.12 1.49
N TYR A 108 13.89 -1.33 1.58
CA TYR A 108 15.15 -1.75 2.16
C TYR A 108 15.43 -0.83 3.35
N PRO A 109 15.35 -1.32 4.60
CA PRO A 109 15.71 -0.48 5.74
C PRO A 109 17.18 -0.08 5.62
N THR A 110 17.46 1.22 5.68
CA THR A 110 18.81 1.79 5.76
C THR A 110 19.37 1.71 7.17
#